data_AF-A0A6N8V552-F1
#
_entry.id   AF-A0A6N8V552-F1
#
_cell.length_a   1.000
_cell.length_b   1.000
_cell.length_c   1.000
_cell.angle_alpha   90.00
_cell.angle_beta   90.00
_cell.angle_gamma   90.00
#
_symmetry.space_group_name_H-M   'P 1'
#
loop_
_entity.id
_entity.type
_entity.pdbx_description
1 polymer ?
#
loop_
_entity_poly.entity_id
_entity_poly.type
_entity_poly.pdbx_seq_one_letter_code
_entity_poly.pdbx_strand_id
1 'polypeptide(L)'
;MTHQRCEDGSLGRRTAGFTHSAKTAGVIALLVLSCGDGAVGPPRPPVATTVTVNPGSASFTALGETARFTAEVRDQNGEVMAGAVVVWASSDASVATVDGSGLVTAAGNGTATITATAGSAAGTASVIVFSEPEIYNGNLFVLPVDENLATGEWSLLDGTRQFYEHFDDDFDFLVFVVNLYPGDDPSGRSYFTSTRNDVRGIGHPISSDNRWPAALQGVVVHGIVSFSVDRRSIIHTGPMLHELMHKWANFVTPSSGSGPHWGFSSANGTLGGFDISDLADHGGGRYSAGDFSTHGVAANNKPYSPLELYLAGFLPPEEVPDLWVAEDGQWVDEASGNQMFTASRVRTYSIEDIVGMQGLRVPDHTQSQREFRAATILLVDDHHPITSRNLNQLSDDISWFSRTAGDGDDRVYNFFEATGGRAMIDMNDLSRSASQRANVPPSCTSNDTPPWAPGFVWRKH
;
A
#
# COMPACT_ATOMS: atom_id res chain seq x y z
N MET A 1 43.87 37.71 -15.03
CA MET A 1 44.91 37.43 -14.01
C MET A 1 44.84 35.93 -13.74
N THR A 2 45.56 35.15 -14.56
CA THR A 2 46.73 34.29 -14.21
C THR A 2 46.33 33.01 -13.46
N HIS A 3 46.01 31.87 -14.11
CA HIS A 3 46.78 30.86 -14.92
C HIS A 3 47.83 30.01 -14.17
N GLN A 4 47.63 28.67 -14.17
CA GLN A 4 48.56 27.58 -14.62
C GLN A 4 47.92 26.20 -14.28
N ARG A 5 47.47 25.34 -15.23
CA ARG A 5 48.14 24.34 -16.11
C ARG A 5 49.08 23.38 -15.37
N CYS A 6 48.76 22.08 -15.24
CA CYS A 6 48.81 20.95 -16.19
C CYS A 6 50.21 20.60 -16.71
N GLU A 7 50.65 19.36 -16.50
CA GLU A 7 51.36 18.59 -17.54
C GLU A 7 51.30 17.07 -17.30
N ASP A 8 51.07 16.37 -18.40
CA ASP A 8 50.96 14.93 -18.64
C ASP A 8 52.15 14.53 -19.54
N GLY A 9 52.65 13.31 -19.42
CA GLY A 9 53.89 12.89 -20.10
C GLY A 9 53.86 11.42 -20.49
N SER A 10 53.48 11.15 -21.73
CA SER A 10 53.33 9.82 -22.31
C SER A 10 54.51 9.40 -23.21
N LEU A 11 54.76 8.08 -23.21
CA LEU A 11 55.16 7.19 -24.31
C LEU A 11 56.50 7.35 -25.06
N GLY A 12 57.21 6.22 -25.19
CA GLY A 12 58.26 6.02 -26.20
C GLY A 12 58.78 4.57 -26.27
N ARG A 13 58.16 3.75 -27.13
CA ARG A 13 58.64 2.41 -27.56
C ARG A 13 59.59 2.57 -28.76
N ARG A 14 60.67 1.77 -28.87
CA ARG A 14 61.24 1.25 -30.14
C ARG A 14 62.33 0.20 -29.90
N THR A 15 62.44 -0.69 -30.89
CA THR A 15 63.09 -2.01 -30.97
C THR A 15 64.36 -2.03 -31.84
N ALA A 16 65.08 -3.17 -31.78
CA ALA A 16 66.13 -3.72 -32.68
C ALA A 16 67.57 -3.21 -32.45
N GLY A 17 68.67 -3.97 -32.58
CA GLY A 17 68.97 -5.34 -33.02
C GLY A 17 70.43 -5.40 -33.56
N PHE A 18 71.09 -6.58 -33.50
CA PHE A 18 72.43 -6.97 -34.07
C PHE A 18 73.70 -6.49 -33.32
N THR A 19 74.83 -7.21 -33.18
CA THR A 19 75.46 -8.36 -33.91
C THR A 19 76.55 -9.05 -33.05
N HIS A 20 76.91 -10.31 -33.39
CA HIS A 20 77.98 -11.17 -32.83
C HIS A 20 79.44 -10.78 -33.20
N SER A 21 80.41 -11.08 -32.32
CA SER A 21 81.73 -11.76 -32.58
C SER A 21 82.55 -11.81 -31.26
N ALA A 22 82.87 -12.91 -30.58
CA ALA A 22 83.82 -14.01 -30.85
C ALA A 22 84.92 -14.10 -29.74
N LYS A 23 84.87 -15.20 -28.98
CA LYS A 23 85.93 -16.03 -28.37
C LYS A 23 87.07 -15.41 -27.54
N THR A 24 87.15 -15.78 -26.25
CA THR A 24 88.36 -16.41 -25.66
C THR A 24 88.00 -17.23 -24.41
N ALA A 25 88.68 -18.37 -24.24
CA ALA A 25 88.42 -19.38 -23.21
C ALA A 25 89.05 -19.03 -21.86
N GLY A 26 88.34 -19.36 -20.76
CA GLY A 26 88.86 -19.35 -19.40
C GLY A 26 88.14 -20.40 -18.57
N VAL A 27 88.84 -21.48 -18.24
CA VAL A 27 88.36 -22.54 -17.34
C VAL A 27 88.41 -22.00 -15.91
N ILE A 28 87.25 -21.90 -15.25
CA ILE A 28 87.15 -21.65 -13.80
C ILE A 28 86.35 -22.80 -13.20
N ALA A 29 87.05 -23.62 -12.40
CA ALA A 29 86.46 -24.65 -11.57
C ALA A 29 85.66 -23.98 -10.45
N LEU A 30 84.33 -24.15 -10.47
CA LEU A 30 83.43 -23.66 -9.43
C LEU A 30 83.15 -24.79 -8.44
N LEU A 31 83.64 -24.64 -7.21
CA LEU A 31 83.33 -25.49 -6.08
C LEU A 31 81.81 -25.51 -5.83
N VAL A 32 81.22 -26.69 -5.88
CA VAL A 32 79.85 -26.94 -5.42
C VAL A 32 79.85 -26.93 -3.90
N LEU A 33 79.47 -25.78 -3.31
CA LEU A 33 79.07 -25.70 -1.92
C LEU A 33 77.67 -26.33 -1.80
N SER A 34 77.64 -27.58 -1.36
CA SER A 34 76.46 -28.24 -0.83
C SER A 34 76.00 -27.47 0.42
N CYS A 35 74.94 -26.69 0.28
CA CYS A 35 74.16 -26.18 1.41
C CYS A 35 73.10 -27.22 1.76
N GLY A 36 73.03 -27.54 3.06
CA GLY A 36 72.43 -28.75 3.58
C GLY A 36 70.98 -28.98 3.19
N ASP A 37 70.67 -30.27 2.99
CA ASP A 37 69.31 -30.81 3.00
C ASP A 37 68.62 -30.44 4.31
N GLY A 38 67.94 -29.30 4.32
CA GLY A 38 66.82 -29.08 5.20
C GLY A 38 65.77 -30.10 4.77
N ALA A 39 65.71 -31.23 5.48
CA ALA A 39 64.72 -32.27 5.26
C ALA A 39 63.33 -31.61 5.17
N VAL A 40 62.79 -31.50 3.96
CA VAL A 40 61.39 -31.16 3.75
C VAL A 40 60.63 -32.33 4.34
N GLY A 41 60.03 -32.13 5.52
CA GLY A 41 59.14 -33.11 6.11
C GLY A 41 58.06 -33.52 5.10
N PRO A 42 57.41 -34.69 5.26
CA PRO A 42 56.40 -35.14 4.30
C PRO A 42 55.40 -34.02 4.03
N PRO A 43 55.00 -33.78 2.76
CA PRO A 43 54.10 -32.68 2.42
C PRO A 43 52.85 -32.78 3.28
N ARG A 44 52.58 -31.71 4.04
CA ARG A 44 51.41 -31.66 4.93
C ARG A 44 50.15 -31.82 4.05
N PRO A 45 49.18 -32.65 4.45
CA PRO A 45 47.93 -32.80 3.70
C PRO A 45 47.31 -31.42 3.40
N PRO A 46 46.69 -31.22 2.22
CA PRO A 46 46.05 -29.96 1.89
C PRO A 46 44.89 -29.69 2.86
N VAL A 47 44.91 -28.51 3.49
CA VAL A 47 43.89 -28.04 4.42
C VAL A 47 43.29 -26.76 3.86
N ALA A 48 41.96 -26.71 3.77
CA ALA A 48 41.22 -25.53 3.33
C ALA A 48 41.65 -24.30 4.16
N THR A 49 42.17 -23.30 3.46
CA THR A 49 42.75 -22.10 4.08
C THR A 49 42.03 -20.83 3.62
N THR A 50 41.60 -20.79 2.36
CA THR A 50 40.77 -19.67 1.85
C THR A 50 39.56 -20.21 1.12
N VAL A 51 38.44 -19.50 1.26
CA VAL A 51 37.20 -19.76 0.52
C VAL A 51 36.78 -18.44 -0.10
N THR A 52 36.66 -18.42 -1.43
CA THR A 52 36.17 -17.24 -2.17
C THR A 52 34.79 -17.55 -2.74
N VAL A 53 33.80 -16.74 -2.37
CA VAL A 53 32.43 -16.89 -2.87
C VAL A 53 32.21 -16.00 -4.09
N ASN A 54 31.67 -16.58 -5.16
CA ASN A 54 31.36 -15.88 -6.42
C ASN A 54 29.91 -16.15 -6.85
N PRO A 55 29.10 -15.10 -7.14
CA PRO A 55 29.44 -13.69 -6.98
C PRO A 55 29.62 -13.29 -5.50
N GLY A 56 30.38 -12.24 -5.22
CA GLY A 56 30.57 -11.72 -3.86
C GLY A 56 29.35 -10.96 -3.30
N SER A 57 28.36 -10.67 -4.17
CA SER A 57 27.07 -10.13 -3.77
C SER A 57 25.98 -10.43 -4.80
N ALA A 58 24.71 -10.32 -4.39
CA ALA A 58 23.54 -10.31 -5.27
C ALA A 58 22.47 -9.33 -4.75
N SER A 59 21.68 -8.78 -5.67
CA SER A 59 20.49 -7.98 -5.37
C SER A 59 19.30 -8.59 -6.10
N PHE A 60 18.19 -8.78 -5.38
CA PHE A 60 16.94 -9.31 -5.91
C PHE A 60 15.85 -8.25 -5.81
N THR A 61 15.08 -8.09 -6.88
CA THR A 61 14.00 -7.11 -7.02
C THR A 61 12.61 -7.70 -6.78
N ALA A 62 12.54 -9.02 -6.58
CA ALA A 62 11.31 -9.73 -6.28
C ALA A 62 11.57 -10.97 -5.41
N LEU A 63 10.56 -11.34 -4.62
CA LEU A 63 10.58 -12.57 -3.84
C LEU A 63 10.59 -13.80 -4.76
N GLY A 64 11.33 -14.84 -4.37
CA GLY A 64 11.48 -16.07 -5.15
C GLY A 64 12.51 -16.01 -6.28
N GLU A 65 13.12 -14.84 -6.56
CA GLU A 65 14.27 -14.78 -7.46
C GLU A 65 15.44 -15.61 -6.91
N THR A 66 16.24 -16.17 -7.81
CA THR A 66 17.34 -17.06 -7.44
C THR A 66 18.66 -16.65 -8.08
N ALA A 67 19.76 -16.87 -7.38
CA ALA A 67 21.10 -16.73 -7.92
C ALA A 67 22.00 -17.89 -7.47
N ARG A 68 22.85 -18.36 -8.39
CA ARG A 68 23.79 -19.45 -8.13
C ARG A 68 25.09 -18.87 -7.58
N PHE A 69 25.43 -19.22 -6.35
CA PHE A 69 26.73 -18.92 -5.74
C PHE A 69 27.64 -20.14 -5.82
N THR A 70 28.91 -19.89 -6.05
CA THR A 70 29.98 -20.89 -6.10
C THR A 70 31.06 -20.53 -5.09
N ALA A 71 31.74 -21.54 -4.57
CA ALA A 71 32.82 -21.36 -3.61
C ALA A 71 34.10 -21.99 -4.15
N GLU A 72 35.14 -21.18 -4.34
CA GLU A 72 36.48 -21.65 -4.69
C GLU A 72 37.30 -21.83 -3.40
N VAL A 73 37.68 -23.07 -3.11
CA VAL A 73 38.47 -23.42 -1.91
C VAL A 73 39.93 -23.62 -2.31
N ARG A 74 40.85 -22.94 -1.61
CA ARG A 74 42.30 -23.14 -1.78
C ARG A 74 42.97 -23.60 -0.49
N ASP A 75 44.00 -24.43 -0.64
CA ASP A 75 44.80 -24.96 0.46
C ASP A 75 45.81 -23.93 1.02
N GLN A 76 46.64 -24.35 1.98
CA GLN A 76 47.67 -23.50 2.59
C GLN A 76 48.77 -23.03 1.63
N ASN A 77 48.88 -23.66 0.45
CA ASN A 77 49.86 -23.33 -0.59
C ASN A 77 49.23 -22.48 -1.71
N GLY A 78 47.93 -22.18 -1.62
CA GLY A 78 47.19 -21.45 -2.65
C GLY A 78 46.67 -22.32 -3.80
N GLU A 79 46.79 -23.65 -3.71
CA GLU A 79 46.32 -24.58 -4.73
C GLU A 79 44.82 -24.86 -4.60
N VAL A 80 44.11 -24.97 -5.73
CA VAL A 80 42.66 -25.23 -5.73
C VAL A 80 42.35 -26.64 -5.25
N MET A 81 41.46 -26.75 -4.27
CA MET A 81 41.00 -28.02 -3.72
C MET A 81 39.72 -28.50 -4.42
N ALA A 82 39.87 -29.10 -5.60
CA ALA A 82 38.75 -29.68 -6.34
C ALA A 82 38.08 -30.80 -5.53
N GLY A 83 36.78 -30.67 -5.26
CA GLY A 83 36.01 -31.64 -4.46
C GLY A 83 36.00 -31.36 -2.95
N ALA A 84 36.51 -30.21 -2.49
CA ALA A 84 36.30 -29.78 -1.12
C ALA A 84 34.79 -29.72 -0.79
N VAL A 85 34.41 -30.27 0.37
CA VAL A 85 33.01 -30.21 0.85
C VAL A 85 32.76 -28.81 1.39
N VAL A 86 31.81 -28.11 0.78
CA VAL A 86 31.38 -26.77 1.17
C VAL A 86 30.02 -26.85 1.86
N VAL A 87 29.91 -26.23 3.03
CA VAL A 87 28.65 -26.07 3.75
C VAL A 87 28.20 -24.62 3.60
N TRP A 88 26.97 -24.43 3.13
CA TRP A 88 26.35 -23.12 2.96
C TRP A 88 25.44 -22.80 4.14
N ALA A 89 25.41 -21.53 4.53
CA ALA A 89 24.49 -21.00 5.53
C ALA A 89 24.08 -19.57 5.17
N SER A 90 22.87 -19.17 5.57
CA SER A 90 22.42 -17.78 5.54
C SER A 90 22.43 -17.20 6.95
N SER A 91 22.78 -15.93 7.09
CA SER A 91 22.62 -15.22 8.37
C SER A 91 21.15 -14.99 8.73
N ASP A 92 20.28 -14.92 7.73
CA ASP A 92 18.84 -14.71 7.90
C ASP A 92 18.06 -15.44 6.79
N ALA A 93 17.45 -16.56 7.16
CA ALA A 93 16.66 -17.36 6.23
C ALA A 93 15.28 -16.75 5.91
N SER A 94 14.82 -15.75 6.68
CA SER A 94 13.61 -15.00 6.35
C SER A 94 13.82 -14.02 5.20
N VAL A 95 15.06 -13.54 5.02
CA VAL A 95 15.46 -12.65 3.91
C VAL A 95 15.94 -13.47 2.70
N ALA A 96 16.86 -14.41 2.89
CA ALA A 96 17.38 -15.24 1.81
C ALA A 96 17.74 -16.64 2.29
N THR A 97 17.27 -17.66 1.56
CA THR A 97 17.62 -19.06 1.81
C THR A 97 18.75 -19.50 0.89
N VAL A 98 19.56 -20.47 1.29
CA VAL A 98 20.60 -21.07 0.44
C VAL A 98 20.58 -22.59 0.57
N ASP A 99 20.56 -23.30 -0.55
CA ASP A 99 20.59 -24.77 -0.55
C ASP A 99 22.01 -25.34 -0.46
N GLY A 100 22.14 -26.66 -0.32
CA GLY A 100 23.44 -27.34 -0.21
C GLY A 100 24.30 -27.25 -1.49
N SER A 101 23.71 -26.88 -2.62
CA SER A 101 24.47 -26.61 -3.83
C SER A 101 25.04 -25.19 -3.84
N GLY A 102 24.43 -24.24 -3.12
CA GLY A 102 24.71 -22.80 -3.14
C GLY A 102 23.73 -22.03 -4.04
N LEU A 103 22.54 -22.57 -4.31
CA LEU A 103 21.46 -21.80 -4.92
C LEU A 103 20.81 -20.95 -3.83
N VAL A 104 20.89 -19.63 -3.99
CA VAL A 104 20.28 -18.67 -3.08
C VAL A 104 18.93 -18.25 -3.65
N THR A 105 17.90 -18.18 -2.80
CA THR A 105 16.55 -17.75 -3.14
C THR A 105 16.10 -16.60 -2.23
N ALA A 106 15.62 -15.51 -2.82
CA ALA A 106 15.01 -14.39 -2.10
C ALA A 106 13.73 -14.85 -1.38
N ALA A 107 13.63 -14.58 -0.08
CA ALA A 107 12.53 -15.03 0.77
C ALA A 107 11.75 -13.86 1.41
N GLY A 108 12.41 -12.73 1.68
CA GLY A 108 11.84 -11.52 2.27
C GLY A 108 12.76 -10.32 2.01
N ASN A 109 12.24 -9.11 2.12
CA ASN A 109 13.01 -7.88 1.94
C ASN A 109 14.06 -7.73 3.06
N GLY A 110 15.15 -7.04 2.76
CA GLY A 110 16.25 -6.77 3.69
C GLY A 110 17.60 -7.31 3.21
N THR A 111 18.51 -7.55 4.15
CA THR A 111 19.88 -7.97 3.84
C THR A 111 20.28 -9.24 4.56
N ALA A 112 20.86 -10.19 3.85
CA ALA A 112 21.43 -11.41 4.41
C ALA A 112 22.89 -11.59 3.99
N THR A 113 23.68 -12.28 4.81
CA THR A 113 25.03 -12.72 4.46
C THR A 113 25.02 -14.23 4.22
N ILE A 114 25.42 -14.64 3.03
CA ILE A 114 25.60 -16.04 2.67
C ILE A 114 27.04 -16.45 2.97
N THR A 115 27.21 -17.52 3.74
CA THR A 115 28.53 -18.03 4.16
C THR A 115 28.78 -19.41 3.58
N ALA A 116 29.90 -19.58 2.90
CA ALA A 116 30.43 -20.87 2.46
C ALA A 116 31.59 -21.28 3.36
N THR A 117 31.49 -22.46 3.99
CA THR A 117 32.51 -22.98 4.92
C THR A 117 33.13 -24.27 4.37
N ALA A 118 34.46 -24.35 4.39
CA ALA A 118 35.21 -25.57 4.09
C ALA A 118 36.27 -25.78 5.20
N GLY A 119 36.07 -26.79 6.05
CA GLY A 119 36.92 -26.99 7.22
C GLY A 119 36.84 -25.81 8.19
N SER A 120 37.98 -25.18 8.50
CA SER A 120 38.05 -23.96 9.32
C SER A 120 38.05 -22.66 8.52
N ALA A 121 38.06 -22.74 7.18
CA ALA A 121 38.04 -21.58 6.30
C ALA A 121 36.60 -21.24 5.89
N ALA A 122 36.31 -19.95 5.76
CA ALA A 122 35.01 -19.47 5.32
C ALA A 122 35.16 -18.26 4.39
N GLY A 123 34.20 -18.12 3.48
CA GLY A 123 34.03 -16.98 2.60
C GLY A 123 32.58 -16.53 2.64
N THR A 124 32.33 -15.25 2.40
CA THR A 124 30.99 -14.67 2.48
C THR A 124 30.60 -13.93 1.22
N ALA A 125 29.30 -13.80 1.01
CA ALA A 125 28.70 -12.91 0.03
C ALA A 125 27.50 -12.17 0.63
N SER A 126 27.27 -10.94 0.20
CA SER A 126 26.14 -10.12 0.65
C SER A 126 24.95 -10.28 -0.29
N VAL A 127 23.75 -10.45 0.27
CA VAL A 127 22.50 -10.51 -0.48
C VAL A 127 21.59 -9.39 0.01
N ILE A 128 21.03 -8.65 -0.93
CA ILE A 128 20.04 -7.61 -0.68
C ILE A 128 18.78 -8.02 -1.42
N VAL A 129 17.64 -8.03 -0.76
CA VAL A 129 16.32 -8.24 -1.36
C VAL A 129 15.52 -6.98 -1.10
N PHE A 130 14.94 -6.41 -2.14
CA PHE A 130 13.94 -5.37 -2.01
C PHE A 130 12.93 -5.60 -3.12
N SER A 131 11.66 -5.72 -2.77
CA SER A 131 10.63 -5.87 -3.79
C SER A 131 10.30 -4.49 -4.36
N GLU A 132 10.39 -4.32 -5.68
CA GLU A 132 9.96 -3.07 -6.31
C GLU A 132 8.43 -2.98 -6.38
N PRO A 133 7.84 -1.77 -6.31
CA PRO A 133 6.42 -1.60 -6.56
C PRO A 133 6.06 -2.01 -8.00
N GLU A 134 4.92 -2.68 -8.16
CA GLU A 134 4.45 -3.16 -9.47
C GLU A 134 2.99 -2.79 -9.75
N ILE A 135 2.65 -2.67 -11.03
CA ILE A 135 1.25 -2.56 -11.47
C ILE A 135 0.77 -3.93 -11.91
N TYR A 136 -0.18 -4.48 -11.15
CA TYR A 136 -0.83 -5.76 -11.43
C TYR A 136 -2.09 -5.54 -12.28
N ASN A 137 -2.20 -6.27 -13.40
CA ASN A 137 -3.32 -6.21 -14.36
C ASN A 137 -3.71 -4.81 -14.85
N GLY A 138 -2.84 -3.81 -14.71
CA GLY A 138 -3.07 -2.43 -15.14
C GLY A 138 -3.88 -1.55 -14.18
N ASN A 139 -4.50 -2.13 -13.14
CA ASN A 139 -5.47 -1.43 -12.28
C ASN A 139 -5.18 -1.52 -10.77
N LEU A 140 -4.17 -2.30 -10.36
CA LEU A 140 -3.79 -2.48 -8.97
C LEU A 140 -2.31 -2.14 -8.79
N PHE A 141 -2.00 -1.20 -7.91
CA PHE A 141 -0.62 -0.89 -7.53
C PHE A 141 -0.24 -1.71 -6.29
N VAL A 142 0.72 -2.61 -6.44
CA VAL A 142 1.27 -3.40 -5.34
C VAL A 142 2.49 -2.67 -4.80
N LEU A 143 2.40 -2.25 -3.54
CA LEU A 143 3.44 -1.49 -2.86
C LEU A 143 4.04 -2.35 -1.74
N PRO A 144 5.24 -2.91 -1.94
CA PRO A 144 6.00 -3.56 -0.89
C PRO A 144 6.39 -2.57 0.22
N VAL A 145 6.30 -2.99 1.47
CA VAL A 145 6.74 -2.20 2.63
C VAL A 145 7.70 -3.01 3.49
N ASP A 146 8.75 -2.34 4.00
CA ASP A 146 9.78 -2.98 4.83
C ASP A 146 9.37 -3.14 6.30
N GLU A 147 8.22 -2.59 6.69
CA GLU A 147 7.68 -2.69 8.05
C GLU A 147 6.63 -3.81 8.14
N ASN A 148 6.62 -4.52 9.26
CA ASN A 148 5.54 -5.45 9.56
C ASN A 148 4.25 -4.65 9.78
N LEU A 149 3.29 -4.75 8.86
CA LEU A 149 2.04 -3.98 8.84
C LEU A 149 1.15 -4.24 10.07
N ALA A 150 1.32 -5.38 10.76
CA ALA A 150 0.60 -5.70 11.98
C ALA A 150 1.21 -5.05 13.23
N THR A 151 2.49 -4.67 13.20
CA THR A 151 3.24 -4.25 14.41
C THR A 151 4.09 -2.97 14.26
N GLY A 152 4.29 -2.49 13.04
CA GLY A 152 5.08 -1.32 12.67
C GLY A 152 4.24 -0.03 12.62
N GLU A 153 4.91 1.12 12.51
CA GLU A 153 4.25 2.44 12.47
C GLU A 153 4.13 2.92 11.02
N TRP A 154 3.16 2.38 10.27
CA TRP A 154 2.91 2.87 8.91
C TRP A 154 1.94 4.06 8.89
N SER A 155 2.24 5.07 8.06
CA SER A 155 1.39 6.24 7.87
C SER A 155 0.81 6.32 6.45
N LEU A 156 -0.45 6.72 6.35
CA LEU A 156 -1.13 6.96 5.07
C LEU A 156 -0.40 7.97 4.19
N LEU A 157 0.23 8.96 4.83
CA LEU A 157 0.93 10.01 4.12
C LEU A 157 2.20 9.48 3.45
N ASP A 158 2.92 8.55 4.09
CA ASP A 158 4.12 7.94 3.50
C ASP A 158 3.76 6.98 2.36
N GLY A 159 2.70 6.18 2.52
CA GLY A 159 2.15 5.39 1.41
C GLY A 159 1.72 6.23 0.22
N THR A 160 1.06 7.36 0.50
CA THR A 160 0.61 8.30 -0.53
C THR A 160 1.80 8.93 -1.25
N ARG A 161 2.85 9.33 -0.51
CA ARG A 161 4.09 9.86 -1.10
C ARG A 161 4.74 8.82 -2.01
N GLN A 162 4.90 7.59 -1.53
CA GLN A 162 5.48 6.50 -2.32
C GLN A 162 4.69 6.24 -3.60
N PHE A 163 3.35 6.21 -3.53
CA PHE A 163 2.51 6.10 -4.72
C PHE A 163 2.81 7.22 -5.73
N TYR A 164 2.82 8.48 -5.30
CA TYR A 164 3.08 9.62 -6.19
C TYR A 164 4.55 9.80 -6.63
N GLU A 165 5.48 8.96 -6.18
CA GLU A 165 6.80 8.82 -6.82
C GLU A 165 6.69 8.18 -8.21
N HIS A 166 5.63 7.40 -8.44
CA HIS A 166 5.39 6.65 -9.67
C HIS A 166 4.30 7.25 -10.57
N PHE A 167 3.40 8.07 -10.01
CA PHE A 167 2.24 8.60 -10.72
C PHE A 167 2.11 10.12 -10.60
N ASP A 168 1.43 10.73 -11.56
CA ASP A 168 1.08 12.15 -11.54
C ASP A 168 -0.08 12.42 -10.55
N ASP A 169 -0.23 13.67 -10.08
CA ASP A 169 -1.33 14.09 -9.18
C ASP A 169 -2.65 14.28 -9.96
N ASP A 170 -3.24 13.15 -10.37
CA ASP A 170 -4.43 13.10 -11.23
C ASP A 170 -5.52 12.13 -10.74
N PHE A 171 -5.42 11.70 -9.48
CA PHE A 171 -6.40 10.85 -8.79
C PHE A 171 -7.19 11.66 -7.75
N ASP A 172 -8.51 11.52 -7.77
CA ASP A 172 -9.40 12.11 -6.78
C ASP A 172 -9.39 11.32 -5.47
N PHE A 173 -9.22 9.99 -5.55
CA PHE A 173 -9.15 9.13 -4.38
C PHE A 173 -7.99 8.13 -4.43
N LEU A 174 -7.41 7.83 -3.27
CA LEU A 174 -6.56 6.65 -3.09
C LEU A 174 -7.30 5.64 -2.22
N VAL A 175 -7.20 4.36 -2.57
CA VAL A 175 -7.81 3.24 -1.85
C VAL A 175 -6.69 2.34 -1.34
N PHE A 176 -6.34 2.46 -0.07
CA PHE A 176 -5.35 1.59 0.55
C PHE A 176 -6.00 0.30 1.01
N VAL A 177 -5.41 -0.81 0.58
CA VAL A 177 -5.79 -2.17 0.93
C VAL A 177 -4.64 -2.79 1.69
N VAL A 178 -4.91 -3.25 2.92
CA VAL A 178 -3.90 -3.91 3.77
C VAL A 178 -4.23 -5.39 3.90
N ASN A 179 -3.26 -6.25 3.60
CA ASN A 179 -3.39 -7.70 3.74
C ASN A 179 -2.97 -8.13 5.15
N LEU A 180 -3.89 -8.17 6.10
CA LEU A 180 -3.65 -8.65 7.47
C LEU A 180 -4.57 -9.84 7.79
N TYR A 181 -4.12 -10.76 8.65
CA TYR A 181 -5.03 -11.80 9.14
C TYR A 181 -5.96 -11.22 10.24
N PRO A 182 -7.17 -11.77 10.43
CA PRO A 182 -8.13 -11.24 11.41
C PRO A 182 -7.65 -11.19 12.86
N GLY A 183 -6.58 -11.92 13.20
CA GLY A 183 -5.96 -11.90 14.52
C GLY A 183 -4.86 -10.85 14.69
N ASP A 184 -4.42 -10.23 13.59
CA ASP A 184 -3.24 -9.35 13.55
C ASP A 184 -3.61 -7.87 13.68
N ASP A 185 -4.86 -7.49 13.38
CA ASP A 185 -5.34 -6.11 13.49
C ASP A 185 -6.23 -5.91 14.74
N PRO A 186 -5.79 -5.13 15.74
CA PRO A 186 -6.60 -4.79 16.91
C PRO A 186 -7.71 -3.76 16.61
N SER A 187 -7.77 -3.18 15.41
CA SER A 187 -8.61 -2.03 15.04
C SER A 187 -9.68 -2.30 13.98
N GLY A 188 -9.47 -3.22 13.04
CA GLY A 188 -10.44 -3.90 12.17
C GLY A 188 -11.36 -3.06 11.29
N ARG A 189 -11.06 -1.77 11.05
CA ARG A 189 -12.03 -0.82 10.48
C ARG A 189 -11.58 -0.27 9.13
N SER A 190 -12.53 -0.21 8.19
CA SER A 190 -12.42 0.69 7.04
C SER A 190 -12.82 2.10 7.47
N TYR A 191 -12.23 3.12 6.86
CA TYR A 191 -12.59 4.51 7.12
C TYR A 191 -12.19 5.41 5.95
N PHE A 192 -12.86 6.56 5.87
CA PHE A 192 -12.50 7.65 4.97
C PHE A 192 -11.68 8.72 5.70
N THR A 193 -10.59 9.15 5.08
CA THR A 193 -9.80 10.31 5.47
C THR A 193 -9.96 11.40 4.42
N SER A 194 -10.51 12.55 4.82
CA SER A 194 -10.55 13.71 3.93
C SER A 194 -9.15 14.29 3.75
N THR A 195 -8.82 14.74 2.55
CA THR A 195 -7.55 15.45 2.26
C THR A 195 -7.82 16.87 1.79
N ARG A 196 -8.85 17.03 0.95
CA ARG A 196 -9.29 18.31 0.40
C ARG A 196 -10.80 18.31 0.23
N ASN A 197 -11.44 19.39 0.67
CA ASN A 197 -12.85 19.64 0.36
C ASN A 197 -13.10 21.10 -0.01
N ASP A 198 -13.48 21.33 -1.25
CA ASP A 198 -13.86 22.63 -1.81
C ASP A 198 -15.38 22.78 -1.99
N VAL A 199 -16.15 21.75 -1.62
CA VAL A 199 -17.61 21.79 -1.63
C VAL A 199 -18.11 22.58 -0.43
N ARG A 200 -18.97 23.57 -0.70
CA ARG A 200 -19.65 24.38 0.33
C ARG A 200 -21.10 23.93 0.46
N GLY A 201 -21.75 24.31 1.56
CA GLY A 201 -23.18 24.04 1.76
C GLY A 201 -23.51 22.62 2.21
N ILE A 202 -22.53 21.87 2.71
CA ILE A 202 -22.68 20.47 3.14
C ILE A 202 -22.38 20.25 4.64
N GLY A 203 -22.55 21.30 5.47
CA GLY A 203 -22.44 21.18 6.93
C GLY A 203 -21.17 21.74 7.55
N HIS A 204 -20.00 21.26 7.11
CA HIS A 204 -18.71 21.80 7.55
C HIS A 204 -17.72 21.78 6.37
N PRO A 205 -16.94 22.87 6.17
CA PRO A 205 -15.80 22.79 5.27
C PRO A 205 -14.77 21.85 5.92
N ILE A 206 -14.57 20.66 5.34
CA ILE A 206 -13.52 19.76 5.79
C ILE A 206 -12.19 20.38 5.37
N SER A 207 -11.29 20.63 6.33
CA SER A 207 -10.12 21.47 6.06
C SER A 207 -9.26 20.89 4.94
N SER A 208 -8.82 21.74 4.01
CA SER A 208 -7.75 21.40 3.06
C SER A 208 -6.42 21.34 3.80
N ASP A 209 -5.81 20.17 3.83
CA ASP A 209 -4.48 19.95 4.40
C ASP A 209 -3.43 19.97 3.28
N ASN A 210 -2.53 20.95 3.32
CA ASN A 210 -1.55 21.21 2.26
C ASN A 210 -0.41 20.16 2.20
N ARG A 211 -0.40 19.19 3.12
CA ARG A 211 0.52 18.05 3.09
C ARG A 211 0.13 17.00 2.05
N TRP A 212 -1.12 17.02 1.59
CA TRP A 212 -1.63 16.11 0.57
C TRP A 212 -1.46 16.70 -0.84
N PRO A 213 -1.41 15.83 -1.87
CA PRO A 213 -1.49 16.24 -3.28
C PRO A 213 -2.74 17.08 -3.56
N ALA A 214 -2.64 17.96 -4.55
CA ALA A 214 -3.64 18.99 -4.78
C ALA A 214 -4.91 18.42 -5.43
N ALA A 215 -4.82 17.42 -6.30
CA ALA A 215 -5.99 16.79 -6.91
C ALA A 215 -6.70 15.83 -5.94
N LEU A 216 -5.94 15.23 -5.00
CA LEU A 216 -6.46 14.26 -4.05
C LEU A 216 -7.56 14.85 -3.14
N GLN A 217 -8.75 14.28 -3.24
CA GLN A 217 -9.94 14.71 -2.50
C GLN A 217 -10.19 13.87 -1.23
N GLY A 218 -9.73 12.63 -1.21
CA GLY A 218 -9.76 11.79 -0.02
C GLY A 218 -8.98 10.49 -0.16
N VAL A 219 -8.76 9.84 0.96
CA VAL A 219 -8.14 8.52 1.04
C VAL A 219 -9.13 7.58 1.72
N VAL A 220 -9.50 6.51 1.03
CA VAL A 220 -10.23 5.38 1.60
C VAL A 220 -9.20 4.37 2.09
N VAL A 221 -9.35 3.92 3.33
CA VAL A 221 -8.48 2.90 3.91
C VAL A 221 -9.33 1.71 4.28
N HIS A 222 -8.92 0.54 3.82
CA HIS A 222 -9.48 -0.73 4.23
C HIS A 222 -8.44 -1.50 5.04
N GLY A 223 -8.60 -1.50 6.37
CA GLY A 223 -7.64 -2.09 7.31
C GLY A 223 -7.54 -3.63 7.27
N ILE A 224 -8.62 -4.33 6.91
CA ILE A 224 -8.60 -5.81 6.80
C ILE A 224 -9.09 -6.24 5.42
N VAL A 225 -8.19 -6.86 4.64
CA VAL A 225 -8.58 -7.86 3.65
C VAL A 225 -8.04 -9.20 4.09
N SER A 226 -8.82 -9.89 4.91
CA SER A 226 -8.57 -11.30 5.16
C SER A 226 -9.07 -12.10 3.95
N PHE A 227 -8.22 -12.22 2.94
CA PHE A 227 -8.49 -13.11 1.81
C PHE A 227 -8.68 -14.58 2.22
N SER A 228 -8.32 -14.93 3.46
CA SER A 228 -8.30 -16.30 3.97
C SER A 228 -9.52 -16.71 4.78
N VAL A 229 -10.35 -15.77 5.28
CA VAL A 229 -11.41 -16.15 6.24
C VAL A 229 -12.82 -15.61 5.96
N ASP A 230 -13.05 -14.67 5.03
CA ASP A 230 -14.44 -14.36 4.62
C ASP A 230 -14.55 -13.83 3.19
N ARG A 231 -15.57 -14.30 2.47
CA ARG A 231 -15.89 -13.97 1.06
C ARG A 231 -16.35 -12.53 0.83
N ARG A 232 -16.13 -11.62 1.79
CA ARG A 232 -16.56 -10.22 1.69
C ARG A 232 -15.42 -9.40 1.11
N SER A 233 -15.57 -9.05 -0.16
CA SER A 233 -14.70 -8.08 -0.83
C SER A 233 -14.99 -6.68 -0.30
N ILE A 234 -13.95 -6.00 0.17
CA ILE A 234 -14.00 -4.60 0.65
C ILE A 234 -14.43 -3.60 -0.44
N ILE A 235 -14.14 -3.93 -1.71
CA ILE A 235 -14.46 -3.10 -2.88
C ILE A 235 -15.79 -3.53 -3.47
N HIS A 236 -16.00 -4.82 -3.76
CA HIS A 236 -17.21 -5.32 -4.40
C HIS A 236 -18.39 -5.35 -3.41
N THR A 237 -18.25 -6.04 -2.27
CA THR A 237 -19.35 -6.19 -1.30
C THR A 237 -19.41 -5.09 -0.24
N GLY A 238 -18.45 -4.16 -0.22
CA GLY A 238 -18.39 -3.01 0.70
C GLY A 238 -17.36 -3.19 1.81
N PRO A 239 -16.95 -2.08 2.47
CA PRO A 239 -17.71 -0.83 2.64
C PRO A 239 -17.36 0.33 1.69
N MET A 240 -16.81 0.08 0.51
CA MET A 240 -16.36 1.14 -0.41
C MET A 240 -17.38 2.28 -0.66
N LEU A 241 -18.66 1.99 -0.91
CA LEU A 241 -19.66 3.05 -1.12
C LEU A 241 -19.90 3.90 0.12
N HIS A 242 -19.95 3.26 1.29
CA HIS A 242 -20.09 3.93 2.58
C HIS A 242 -18.91 4.87 2.83
N GLU A 243 -17.69 4.38 2.63
CA GLU A 243 -16.49 5.18 2.87
C GLU A 243 -16.38 6.35 1.90
N LEU A 244 -16.67 6.15 0.61
CA LEU A 244 -16.69 7.24 -0.36
C LEU A 244 -17.71 8.33 0.00
N MET A 245 -18.85 7.97 0.60
CA MET A 245 -19.90 8.93 0.92
C MET A 245 -19.48 9.96 1.98
N HIS A 246 -18.54 9.61 2.86
CA HIS A 246 -17.96 10.55 3.85
C HIS A 246 -17.20 11.73 3.21
N LYS A 247 -16.95 11.71 1.89
CA LYS A 247 -16.46 12.88 1.13
C LYS A 247 -17.46 14.04 1.14
N TRP A 248 -18.75 13.74 1.00
CA TRP A 248 -19.80 14.76 0.80
C TRP A 248 -20.79 14.84 1.95
N ALA A 249 -21.05 13.72 2.61
CA ALA A 249 -21.86 13.67 3.82
C ALA A 249 -20.96 13.61 5.06
N ASN A 250 -21.52 13.91 6.23
CA ASN A 250 -20.98 13.80 7.62
C ASN A 250 -21.25 15.05 8.50
N PHE A 251 -21.72 16.19 7.97
CA PHE A 251 -21.72 17.43 8.78
C PHE A 251 -23.00 18.26 8.75
N VAL A 252 -24.02 17.84 8.00
CA VAL A 252 -25.26 18.60 7.87
C VAL A 252 -26.08 18.43 9.14
N THR A 253 -26.27 19.52 9.88
CA THR A 253 -27.36 19.59 10.84
C THR A 253 -28.68 19.62 10.07
N PRO A 254 -29.63 18.76 10.44
CA PRO A 254 -29.79 18.19 11.78
C PRO A 254 -29.13 16.81 11.94
N SER A 255 -28.21 16.67 12.89
CA SER A 255 -27.68 15.37 13.30
C SER A 255 -28.48 14.85 14.48
N SER A 256 -28.84 13.55 14.49
CA SER A 256 -29.45 12.90 15.65
C SER A 256 -28.42 12.54 16.73
N GLY A 257 -27.23 13.17 16.72
CA GLY A 257 -26.13 12.88 17.65
C GLY A 257 -25.28 11.65 17.32
N SER A 258 -25.46 11.01 16.15
CA SER A 258 -24.76 9.75 15.77
C SER A 258 -23.40 9.95 15.09
N GLY A 259 -22.72 11.07 15.31
CA GLY A 259 -21.43 11.37 14.68
C GLY A 259 -21.56 11.51 13.16
N PRO A 260 -20.73 10.85 12.34
CA PRO A 260 -20.66 11.02 10.88
C PRO A 260 -21.79 10.36 10.09
N HIS A 261 -22.83 9.90 10.78
CA HIS A 261 -23.89 9.06 10.24
C HIS A 261 -25.26 9.69 10.44
N TRP A 262 -26.24 9.21 9.68
CA TRP A 262 -27.59 9.78 9.69
C TRP A 262 -28.39 9.46 10.95
N GLY A 263 -27.94 8.49 11.75
CA GLY A 263 -28.56 8.15 13.02
C GLY A 263 -30.06 7.88 12.91
N PHE A 264 -30.85 8.42 13.85
CA PHE A 264 -32.31 8.25 13.90
C PHE A 264 -33.04 9.20 12.94
N SER A 265 -32.85 9.00 11.65
CA SER A 265 -33.48 9.81 10.60
C SER A 265 -33.94 9.01 9.39
N SER A 266 -34.79 9.62 8.58
CA SER A 266 -35.26 9.06 7.31
C SER A 266 -34.31 9.29 6.13
N ALA A 267 -33.03 9.60 6.38
CA ALA A 267 -32.07 9.83 5.31
C ALA A 267 -31.87 8.58 4.43
N ASN A 268 -32.06 7.39 5.01
CA ASN A 268 -32.14 6.09 4.35
C ASN A 268 -31.04 5.82 3.30
N GLY A 269 -29.79 6.15 3.62
CA GLY A 269 -28.66 6.03 2.70
C GLY A 269 -27.62 5.03 3.15
N THR A 270 -26.44 5.09 2.53
CA THR A 270 -25.27 4.26 2.88
C THR A 270 -24.73 4.61 4.27
N LEU A 271 -24.91 5.87 4.72
CA LEU A 271 -24.52 6.32 6.06
C LEU A 271 -25.64 6.19 7.12
N GLY A 272 -26.74 5.50 6.79
CA GLY A 272 -27.74 5.06 7.77
C GLY A 272 -29.11 5.69 7.60
N GLY A 273 -29.88 5.68 8.69
CA GLY A 273 -31.29 5.99 8.71
C GLY A 273 -32.16 4.80 8.30
N PHE A 274 -33.45 5.09 8.12
CA PHE A 274 -34.50 4.12 7.81
C PHE A 274 -35.44 4.63 6.72
N ASP A 275 -36.19 3.73 6.10
CA ASP A 275 -37.26 4.12 5.18
C ASP A 275 -38.45 4.72 5.95
N ILE A 276 -38.83 5.96 5.61
CA ILE A 276 -39.94 6.65 6.26
C ILE A 276 -41.28 5.93 6.05
N SER A 277 -41.43 5.14 4.97
CA SER A 277 -42.66 4.36 4.76
C SER A 277 -42.90 3.31 5.83
N ASP A 278 -41.83 2.86 6.49
CA ASP A 278 -41.88 1.80 7.50
C ASP A 278 -42.01 2.37 8.92
N LEU A 279 -42.00 3.70 9.06
CA LEU A 279 -42.09 4.36 10.36
C LEU A 279 -43.50 4.21 10.94
N ALA A 280 -43.58 3.69 12.17
CA ALA A 280 -44.78 3.64 12.98
C ALA A 280 -44.60 4.43 14.29
N ASP A 281 -45.53 5.34 14.58
CA ASP A 281 -45.62 6.05 15.86
C ASP A 281 -46.55 5.27 16.81
N HIS A 282 -46.01 4.83 17.95
CA HIS A 282 -46.73 4.07 18.96
C HIS A 282 -47.26 4.95 20.11
N GLY A 283 -47.07 6.26 20.01
CA GLY A 283 -47.37 7.23 21.05
C GLY A 283 -46.36 7.23 22.20
N GLY A 284 -46.39 8.29 23.01
CA GLY A 284 -45.49 8.43 24.16
C GLY A 284 -44.01 8.56 23.79
N GLY A 285 -43.70 9.05 22.59
CA GLY A 285 -42.33 9.22 22.10
C GLY A 285 -41.66 7.91 21.68
N ARG A 286 -42.44 6.86 21.39
CA ARG A 286 -41.94 5.56 20.92
C ARG A 286 -42.26 5.36 19.45
N TYR A 287 -41.27 4.90 18.70
CA TYR A 287 -41.33 4.69 17.26
C TYR A 287 -40.79 3.31 16.92
N SER A 288 -41.23 2.76 15.79
CA SER A 288 -40.54 1.64 15.15
C SER A 288 -40.34 1.91 13.67
N ALA A 289 -39.29 1.33 13.09
CA ALA A 289 -39.03 1.36 11.65
C ALA A 289 -38.59 -0.04 11.20
N GLY A 290 -38.64 -0.29 9.88
CA GLY A 290 -38.17 -1.51 9.24
C GLY A 290 -36.65 -1.63 9.28
N ASP A 291 -36.01 -1.86 8.13
CA ASP A 291 -34.55 -1.91 8.05
C ASP A 291 -33.93 -0.55 8.44
N PHE A 292 -33.30 -0.51 9.62
CA PHE A 292 -32.78 0.70 10.24
C PHE A 292 -31.35 0.49 10.79
N SER A 293 -30.44 1.40 10.41
CA SER A 293 -29.10 1.53 11.01
C SER A 293 -28.81 2.97 11.40
N THR A 294 -28.30 3.18 12.61
CA THR A 294 -27.82 4.50 13.07
C THR A 294 -26.40 4.83 12.58
N HIS A 295 -25.62 3.82 12.17
CA HIS A 295 -24.20 3.95 11.80
C HIS A 295 -23.94 3.61 10.32
N GLY A 296 -24.99 3.52 9.51
CA GLY A 296 -24.90 3.12 8.12
C GLY A 296 -24.79 1.62 7.89
N VAL A 297 -24.69 1.27 6.61
CA VAL A 297 -24.58 -0.11 6.14
C VAL A 297 -23.20 -0.27 5.53
N ALA A 298 -22.38 -1.15 6.12
CA ALA A 298 -21.02 -1.42 5.63
C ALA A 298 -21.00 -2.28 4.36
N ALA A 299 -22.15 -2.82 3.93
CA ALA A 299 -22.25 -3.52 2.67
C ALA A 299 -22.61 -2.54 1.54
N ASN A 300 -22.08 -2.80 0.35
CA ASN A 300 -22.46 -2.09 -0.88
C ASN A 300 -23.85 -2.54 -1.39
N ASN A 301 -24.80 -2.84 -0.51
CA ASN A 301 -26.12 -3.37 -0.86
C ASN A 301 -27.22 -2.31 -0.87
N LYS A 302 -26.84 -1.03 -0.84
CA LYS A 302 -27.77 0.09 -0.79
C LYS A 302 -27.25 1.22 -1.68
N PRO A 303 -28.09 1.80 -2.55
CA PRO A 303 -27.71 2.97 -3.31
C PRO A 303 -27.65 4.22 -2.40
N TYR A 304 -27.09 5.30 -2.93
CA TYR A 304 -27.14 6.58 -2.24
C TYR A 304 -28.57 7.14 -2.21
N SER A 305 -28.96 7.67 -1.06
CA SER A 305 -30.28 8.28 -0.91
C SER A 305 -30.38 9.64 -1.62
N PRO A 306 -31.59 10.19 -1.83
CA PRO A 306 -31.73 11.51 -2.44
C PRO A 306 -30.95 12.61 -1.71
N LEU A 307 -30.91 12.57 -0.37
CA LEU A 307 -30.12 13.52 0.43
C LEU A 307 -28.62 13.33 0.18
N GLU A 308 -28.11 12.09 0.20
CA GLU A 308 -26.72 11.79 -0.10
C GLU A 308 -26.33 12.24 -1.53
N LEU A 309 -27.19 11.99 -2.51
CA LEU A 309 -27.00 12.44 -3.89
C LEU A 309 -27.01 13.97 -4.00
N TYR A 310 -27.88 14.69 -3.29
CA TYR A 310 -27.84 16.16 -3.27
C TYR A 310 -26.51 16.68 -2.69
N LEU A 311 -26.05 16.12 -1.58
CA LEU A 311 -24.78 16.51 -0.96
C LEU A 311 -23.59 16.22 -1.87
N ALA A 312 -23.61 15.06 -2.54
CA ALA A 312 -22.65 14.73 -3.59
C ALA A 312 -22.71 15.67 -4.81
N GLY A 313 -23.76 16.48 -4.94
CA GLY A 313 -23.99 17.35 -6.09
C GLY A 313 -24.50 16.57 -7.30
N PHE A 314 -25.15 15.44 -7.06
CA PHE A 314 -25.70 14.58 -8.10
C PHE A 314 -27.19 14.79 -8.35
N LEU A 315 -27.89 15.36 -7.39
CA LEU A 315 -29.33 15.58 -7.41
C LEU A 315 -29.65 17.07 -7.19
N PRO A 316 -30.62 17.65 -7.90
CA PRO A 316 -31.11 18.98 -7.58
C PRO A 316 -31.89 18.98 -6.25
N PRO A 317 -31.97 20.12 -5.54
CA PRO A 317 -32.64 20.19 -4.24
C PRO A 317 -34.13 19.81 -4.31
N GLU A 318 -34.84 20.14 -5.39
CA GLU A 318 -36.27 19.85 -5.57
C GLU A 318 -36.63 18.36 -5.62
N GLU A 319 -35.64 17.47 -5.82
CA GLU A 319 -35.82 16.01 -5.79
C GLU A 319 -35.50 15.41 -4.41
N VAL A 320 -35.10 16.22 -3.43
CA VAL A 320 -34.82 15.75 -2.06
C VAL A 320 -36.12 15.78 -1.25
N PRO A 321 -36.60 14.62 -0.73
CA PRO A 321 -37.77 14.58 0.13
C PRO A 321 -37.46 15.19 1.50
N ASP A 322 -38.52 15.59 2.20
CA ASP A 322 -38.42 16.08 3.56
C ASP A 322 -37.73 15.05 4.48
N LEU A 323 -36.76 15.54 5.26
CA LEU A 323 -36.00 14.72 6.20
C LEU A 323 -36.69 14.69 7.56
N TRP A 324 -37.14 13.51 7.97
CA TRP A 324 -37.62 13.24 9.31
C TRP A 324 -36.45 12.90 10.23
N VAL A 325 -36.36 13.56 11.40
CA VAL A 325 -35.29 13.36 12.38
C VAL A 325 -35.87 13.21 13.77
N ALA A 326 -35.49 12.13 14.45
CA ALA A 326 -35.67 11.95 15.89
C ALA A 326 -34.46 12.50 16.63
N GLU A 327 -34.71 13.54 17.43
CA GLU A 327 -33.71 14.12 18.32
C GLU A 327 -33.65 13.32 19.62
N ASP A 328 -32.43 13.17 20.15
CA ASP A 328 -32.12 12.32 21.31
C ASP A 328 -32.66 10.89 21.16
N GLY A 329 -32.60 10.36 19.93
CA GLY A 329 -33.01 9.00 19.62
C GLY A 329 -32.27 7.98 20.49
N GLN A 330 -33.00 7.02 21.08
CA GLN A 330 -32.41 5.95 21.89
C GLN A 330 -33.05 4.61 21.50
N TRP A 331 -32.22 3.59 21.29
CA TRP A 331 -32.70 2.25 21.00
C TRP A 331 -33.50 1.68 22.17
N VAL A 332 -34.63 1.05 21.85
CA VAL A 332 -35.41 0.20 22.74
C VAL A 332 -35.22 -1.27 22.35
N ASP A 333 -35.22 -1.54 21.05
CA ASP A 333 -34.91 -2.85 20.46
C ASP A 333 -34.28 -2.66 19.07
N GLU A 334 -33.01 -3.04 18.94
CA GLU A 334 -32.23 -2.91 17.70
C GLU A 334 -32.21 -4.23 16.89
N ALA A 335 -32.65 -5.36 17.47
CA ALA A 335 -32.41 -6.69 16.92
C ALA A 335 -33.61 -7.29 16.17
N SER A 336 -34.80 -6.70 16.28
CA SER A 336 -36.00 -7.16 15.57
C SER A 336 -36.07 -6.60 14.15
N GLY A 337 -36.83 -7.23 13.25
CA GLY A 337 -37.14 -6.67 11.92
C GLY A 337 -38.14 -5.50 11.93
N ASN A 338 -38.42 -4.96 13.12
CA ASN A 338 -39.24 -3.78 13.35
C ASN A 338 -38.63 -3.03 14.54
N GLN A 339 -37.45 -2.48 14.30
CA GLN A 339 -36.55 -1.94 15.33
C GLN A 339 -37.22 -0.76 16.03
N MET A 340 -37.21 -0.77 17.36
CA MET A 340 -37.89 0.22 18.19
C MET A 340 -36.92 1.21 18.81
N PHE A 341 -37.32 2.47 18.87
CA PHE A 341 -36.57 3.53 19.50
C PHE A 341 -37.48 4.56 20.17
N THR A 342 -36.92 5.36 21.06
CA THR A 342 -37.58 6.54 21.63
C THR A 342 -36.94 7.82 21.13
N ALA A 343 -37.68 8.92 21.12
CA ALA A 343 -37.16 10.25 20.82
C ALA A 343 -37.73 11.29 21.80
N SER A 344 -36.93 12.29 22.17
CA SER A 344 -37.40 13.41 23.01
C SER A 344 -38.26 14.39 22.20
N ARG A 345 -37.92 14.54 20.91
CA ARG A 345 -38.62 15.36 19.93
C ARG A 345 -38.40 14.80 18.54
N VAL A 346 -39.37 15.03 17.67
CA VAL A 346 -39.28 14.74 16.24
C VAL A 346 -39.40 16.05 15.46
N ARG A 347 -38.62 16.17 14.39
CA ARG A 347 -38.68 17.29 13.45
C ARG A 347 -38.64 16.82 12.02
N THR A 348 -39.27 17.60 11.16
CA THR A 348 -39.19 17.45 9.71
C THR A 348 -38.48 18.68 9.16
N TYR A 349 -37.53 18.46 8.27
CA TYR A 349 -36.74 19.49 7.63
C TYR A 349 -36.90 19.37 6.11
N SER A 350 -37.37 20.43 5.46
CA SER A 350 -37.35 20.48 4.01
C SER A 350 -35.92 20.73 3.52
N ILE A 351 -35.69 20.56 2.21
CA ILE A 351 -34.40 20.93 1.63
C ILE A 351 -34.11 22.43 1.77
N GLU A 352 -35.13 23.29 1.72
CA GLU A 352 -34.98 24.72 1.96
C GLU A 352 -34.55 25.03 3.40
N ASP A 353 -35.06 24.28 4.39
CA ASP A 353 -34.60 24.40 5.78
C ASP A 353 -33.10 24.07 5.89
N ILE A 354 -32.68 22.96 5.26
CA ILE A 354 -31.28 22.53 5.23
C ILE A 354 -30.40 23.58 4.54
N VAL A 355 -30.81 24.07 3.38
CA VAL A 355 -30.12 25.15 2.65
C VAL A 355 -30.08 26.43 3.47
N GLY A 356 -31.15 26.76 4.19
CA GLY A 356 -31.20 27.91 5.09
C GLY A 356 -30.20 27.80 6.25
N MET A 357 -29.94 26.59 6.74
CA MET A 357 -28.97 26.32 7.80
C MET A 357 -27.52 26.25 7.30
N GLN A 358 -27.27 25.57 6.17
CA GLN A 358 -25.91 25.26 5.70
C GLN A 358 -25.40 26.17 4.58
N GLY A 359 -26.30 26.90 3.92
CA GLY A 359 -26.06 27.51 2.62
C GLY A 359 -26.31 26.53 1.47
N LEU A 360 -26.37 27.08 0.26
CA LEU A 360 -26.50 26.29 -0.97
C LEU A 360 -25.27 25.40 -1.18
N ARG A 361 -25.49 24.17 -1.67
CA ARG A 361 -24.42 23.28 -2.13
C ARG A 361 -23.72 23.92 -3.32
N VAL A 362 -22.41 24.17 -3.21
CA VAL A 362 -21.58 24.78 -4.28
C VAL A 362 -20.33 23.92 -4.53
N PRO A 363 -20.02 23.53 -5.79
CA PRO A 363 -20.82 23.75 -7.03
C PRO A 363 -22.23 23.17 -6.92
N ASP A 364 -23.20 23.57 -7.73
CA ASP A 364 -24.51 22.90 -7.67
C ASP A 364 -24.50 21.58 -8.46
N HIS A 365 -25.65 20.93 -8.59
CA HIS A 365 -25.76 19.67 -9.30
C HIS A 365 -25.40 19.76 -10.81
N THR A 366 -25.46 20.94 -11.41
CA THR A 366 -25.13 21.16 -12.84
C THR A 366 -23.64 21.33 -13.08
N GLN A 367 -22.89 21.74 -12.05
CA GLN A 367 -21.46 22.04 -12.14
C GLN A 367 -20.57 21.04 -11.38
N SER A 368 -21.16 20.11 -10.64
CA SER A 368 -20.42 19.13 -9.85
C SER A 368 -19.73 18.11 -10.74
N GLN A 369 -18.50 17.76 -10.35
CA GLN A 369 -17.73 16.66 -10.95
C GLN A 369 -18.54 15.37 -10.93
N ARG A 370 -18.58 14.66 -12.06
CA ARG A 370 -19.30 13.38 -12.22
C ARG A 370 -18.38 12.21 -12.57
N GLU A 371 -17.14 12.51 -12.91
CA GLU A 371 -16.13 11.54 -13.32
C GLU A 371 -14.98 11.66 -12.34
N PHE A 372 -14.79 10.61 -11.54
CA PHE A 372 -13.73 10.53 -10.55
C PHE A 372 -12.68 9.52 -11.01
N ARG A 373 -11.44 9.71 -10.60
CA ARG A 373 -10.37 8.73 -10.74
C ARG A 373 -9.92 8.28 -9.37
N ALA A 374 -9.71 6.98 -9.21
CA ALA A 374 -9.12 6.45 -7.99
C ALA A 374 -8.09 5.37 -8.27
N ALA A 375 -7.07 5.29 -7.43
CA ALA A 375 -6.07 4.24 -7.48
C ALA A 375 -6.23 3.30 -6.30
N THR A 376 -6.15 1.99 -6.55
CA THR A 376 -6.05 1.00 -5.47
C THR A 376 -4.58 0.64 -5.22
N ILE A 377 -4.15 0.84 -3.98
CA ILE A 377 -2.81 0.51 -3.49
C ILE A 377 -2.94 -0.65 -2.51
N LEU A 378 -2.38 -1.79 -2.88
CA LEU A 378 -2.22 -2.91 -1.97
C LEU A 378 -0.86 -2.83 -1.29
N LEU A 379 -0.87 -2.70 0.04
CA LEU A 379 0.34 -2.82 0.85
C LEU A 379 0.64 -4.29 1.11
N VAL A 380 1.89 -4.68 0.86
CA VAL A 380 2.37 -6.05 1.09
C VAL A 380 3.64 -6.00 1.91
N ASP A 381 3.66 -6.77 3.00
CA ASP A 381 4.88 -7.02 3.77
C ASP A 381 5.28 -8.51 3.67
N ASP A 382 6.45 -8.81 4.22
CA ASP A 382 7.04 -10.15 4.20
C ASP A 382 6.30 -11.16 5.10
N HIS A 383 5.49 -10.66 6.03
CA HIS A 383 4.78 -11.47 7.04
C HIS A 383 3.40 -11.90 6.55
N HIS A 384 2.84 -11.18 5.57
CA HIS A 384 1.52 -11.37 5.00
C HIS A 384 1.62 -11.53 3.48
N PRO A 385 2.22 -12.64 2.99
CA PRO A 385 2.40 -12.86 1.57
C PRO A 385 1.05 -12.93 0.86
N ILE A 386 0.98 -12.34 -0.33
CA ILE A 386 -0.21 -12.37 -1.17
C ILE A 386 -0.07 -13.39 -2.30
N THR A 387 -1.16 -14.11 -2.61
CA THR A 387 -1.16 -15.07 -3.72
C THR A 387 -1.69 -14.43 -5.00
N SER A 388 -1.33 -14.99 -6.16
CA SER A 388 -1.89 -14.55 -7.45
C SER A 388 -3.42 -14.67 -7.51
N ARG A 389 -4.04 -15.59 -6.74
CA ARG A 389 -5.50 -15.65 -6.63
C ARG A 389 -6.07 -14.39 -5.97
N ASN A 390 -5.41 -13.90 -4.93
CA ASN A 390 -5.86 -12.71 -4.20
C ASN A 390 -5.69 -11.44 -5.05
N LEU A 391 -4.56 -11.33 -5.74
CA LEU A 391 -4.31 -10.24 -6.69
C LEU A 391 -5.35 -10.21 -7.83
N ASN A 392 -5.65 -11.38 -8.42
CA ASN A 392 -6.70 -11.48 -9.45
C ASN A 392 -8.07 -11.09 -8.90
N GLN A 393 -8.47 -11.60 -7.72
CA GLN A 393 -9.76 -11.25 -7.13
C GLN A 393 -9.88 -9.75 -6.86
N LEU A 394 -8.85 -9.12 -6.28
CA LEU A 394 -8.87 -7.69 -6.01
C LEU A 394 -8.92 -6.87 -7.31
N SER A 395 -8.14 -7.26 -8.32
CA SER A 395 -8.16 -6.65 -9.66
C SER A 395 -9.52 -6.77 -10.36
N ASP A 396 -10.19 -7.92 -10.21
CA ASP A 396 -11.55 -8.14 -10.73
C ASP A 396 -12.58 -7.28 -9.97
N ASP A 397 -12.45 -7.15 -8.65
CA ASP A 397 -13.33 -6.33 -7.82
C ASP A 397 -13.19 -4.83 -8.17
N ILE A 398 -11.97 -4.34 -8.37
CA ILE A 398 -11.67 -2.99 -8.87
C ILE A 398 -12.36 -2.77 -10.22
N SER A 399 -12.24 -3.75 -11.12
CA SER A 399 -12.84 -3.68 -12.45
C SER A 399 -14.36 -3.68 -12.41
N TRP A 400 -14.95 -4.46 -11.52
CA TRP A 400 -16.39 -4.51 -11.32
C TRP A 400 -16.92 -3.19 -10.75
N PHE A 401 -16.25 -2.63 -9.73
CA PHE A 401 -16.68 -1.40 -9.08
C PHE A 401 -16.59 -0.17 -9.99
N SER A 402 -15.68 -0.19 -10.97
CA SER A 402 -15.47 0.87 -11.96
C SER A 402 -16.40 0.81 -13.18
N ARG A 403 -17.36 -0.12 -13.21
CA ARG A 403 -18.29 -0.24 -14.34
C ARG A 403 -19.17 1.01 -14.46
N THR A 404 -19.41 1.44 -15.69
CA THR A 404 -20.27 2.59 -16.02
C THR A 404 -21.66 2.16 -16.50
N ALA A 405 -22.09 0.97 -16.10
CA ALA A 405 -23.35 0.37 -16.49
C ALA A 405 -23.88 -0.45 -15.33
N GLY A 406 -25.21 -0.54 -15.25
CA GLY A 406 -25.85 -1.46 -14.32
C GLY A 406 -25.52 -2.90 -14.69
N ASP A 407 -25.30 -3.73 -13.68
CA ASP A 407 -25.13 -5.18 -13.83
C ASP A 407 -26.45 -5.95 -13.65
N GLY A 408 -27.50 -5.25 -13.22
CA GLY A 408 -28.86 -5.79 -13.07
C GLY A 408 -29.05 -6.57 -11.76
N ASP A 409 -28.10 -6.52 -10.83
CA ASP A 409 -28.22 -7.01 -9.47
C ASP A 409 -28.60 -5.85 -8.52
N ASP A 410 -29.68 -5.99 -7.78
CA ASP A 410 -30.12 -5.00 -6.79
C ASP A 410 -29.59 -5.29 -5.38
N ARG A 411 -28.78 -6.36 -5.22
CA ARG A 411 -28.21 -6.79 -3.95
C ARG A 411 -26.84 -6.21 -3.68
N VAL A 412 -26.12 -5.79 -4.71
CA VAL A 412 -24.78 -5.18 -4.61
C VAL A 412 -24.67 -4.11 -5.70
N TYR A 413 -24.21 -2.92 -5.33
CA TYR A 413 -24.13 -1.77 -6.21
C TYR A 413 -22.66 -1.39 -6.44
N ASN A 414 -22.29 -1.19 -7.70
CA ASN A 414 -21.09 -0.43 -8.02
C ASN A 414 -21.36 1.09 -7.86
N PHE A 415 -20.34 1.94 -8.01
CA PHE A 415 -20.51 3.38 -7.83
C PHE A 415 -21.49 4.02 -8.82
N PHE A 416 -21.48 3.57 -10.08
CA PHE A 416 -22.42 4.06 -11.09
C PHE A 416 -23.87 3.73 -10.73
N GLU A 417 -24.13 2.49 -10.32
CA GLU A 417 -25.47 2.05 -9.90
C GLU A 417 -25.94 2.72 -8.63
N ALA A 418 -25.06 2.84 -7.62
CA ALA A 418 -25.37 3.50 -6.36
C ALA A 418 -25.74 4.99 -6.55
N THR A 419 -25.25 5.62 -7.62
CA THR A 419 -25.61 6.99 -7.98
C THR A 419 -26.82 7.07 -8.93
N GLY A 420 -27.43 5.95 -9.29
CA GLY A 420 -28.50 5.88 -10.30
C GLY A 420 -28.03 6.35 -11.68
N GLY A 421 -26.78 6.08 -12.03
CA GLY A 421 -26.15 6.43 -13.30
C GLY A 421 -25.71 7.89 -13.44
N ARG A 422 -25.55 8.60 -12.32
CA ARG A 422 -25.28 10.05 -12.28
C ARG A 422 -23.80 10.42 -12.17
N ALA A 423 -22.96 9.46 -11.77
CA ALA A 423 -21.52 9.64 -11.67
C ALA A 423 -20.80 8.30 -11.89
N MET A 424 -19.50 8.35 -12.15
CA MET A 424 -18.63 7.19 -12.32
C MET A 424 -17.29 7.40 -11.61
N ILE A 425 -16.65 6.30 -11.26
CA ILE A 425 -15.29 6.28 -10.72
C ILE A 425 -14.46 5.32 -11.56
N ASP A 426 -13.39 5.81 -12.17
CA ASP A 426 -12.45 5.01 -12.94
C ASP A 426 -11.28 4.58 -12.05
N MET A 427 -11.18 3.27 -11.83
CA MET A 427 -10.08 2.63 -11.13
C MET A 427 -9.33 1.63 -12.01
N ASN A 428 -9.64 1.58 -13.31
CA ASN A 428 -9.21 0.51 -14.21
C ASN A 428 -7.88 0.76 -14.92
N ASP A 429 -7.39 1.99 -14.90
CA ASP A 429 -6.26 2.39 -15.72
C ASP A 429 -5.26 3.24 -14.94
N LEU A 430 -4.27 2.57 -14.36
CA LEU A 430 -3.09 3.21 -13.78
C LEU A 430 -2.05 3.59 -14.84
N SER A 431 -2.18 3.09 -16.08
CA SER A 431 -1.18 3.28 -17.14
C SER A 431 -1.21 4.68 -17.77
N ARG A 432 -2.33 5.41 -17.65
CA ARG A 432 -2.47 6.80 -18.13
C ARG A 432 -1.63 7.83 -17.39
N SER A 433 -1.10 7.47 -16.23
CA SER A 433 -0.42 8.38 -15.31
C SER A 433 1.09 8.13 -15.23
N ALA A 434 1.65 7.36 -16.17
CA ALA A 434 3.07 7.01 -16.18
C ALA A 434 3.94 8.13 -16.77
N SER A 435 4.61 8.85 -15.87
CA SER A 435 5.85 9.64 -16.02
C SER A 435 5.79 11.14 -16.34
N GLN A 436 5.40 11.99 -15.36
CA GLN A 436 6.10 13.24 -15.03
C GLN A 436 6.02 13.57 -13.51
N ARG A 437 6.85 12.90 -12.68
CA ARG A 437 7.08 13.15 -11.22
C ARG A 437 6.24 14.28 -10.60
N ALA A 438 5.14 13.93 -9.94
CA ALA A 438 4.42 14.89 -9.11
C ALA A 438 5.30 15.36 -7.95
N ASN A 439 5.38 16.67 -7.73
CA ASN A 439 6.06 17.24 -6.55
C ASN A 439 5.09 17.19 -5.36
N VAL A 440 5.13 16.11 -4.57
CA VAL A 440 4.59 16.18 -3.20
C VAL A 440 5.51 17.12 -2.39
N PRO A 441 5.01 18.20 -1.79
CA PRO A 441 5.85 19.13 -1.04
C PRO A 441 6.59 18.40 0.11
N PRO A 442 7.92 18.57 0.25
CA PRO A 442 8.66 17.95 1.34
C PRO A 442 8.44 18.74 2.64
N SER A 443 7.34 18.48 3.35
CA SER A 443 7.17 19.03 4.71
C SER A 443 6.22 18.21 5.59
N CYS A 444 6.79 17.22 6.27
CA CYS A 444 6.77 17.00 7.72
C CYS A 444 6.97 15.51 8.03
N THR A 445 7.85 15.25 9.00
CA THR A 445 8.20 13.95 9.58
C THR A 445 6.96 13.20 10.11
N SER A 446 7.09 11.88 10.27
CA SER A 446 6.07 10.88 10.66
C SER A 446 5.22 11.14 11.92
N ASN A 447 5.28 12.32 12.54
CA ASN A 447 4.63 12.61 13.84
C ASN A 447 3.50 13.64 13.83
N ASP A 448 3.12 14.20 12.68
CA ASP A 448 2.05 15.21 12.65
C ASP A 448 0.69 14.57 12.32
N THR A 449 -0.05 14.10 13.34
CA THR A 449 -1.47 13.76 13.18
C THR A 449 -2.31 15.02 12.92
N PRO A 450 -3.21 15.05 11.91
CA PRO A 450 -4.12 16.18 11.69
C PRO A 450 -5.00 16.45 12.92
N PRO A 451 -5.35 17.72 13.22
CA PRO A 451 -6.08 18.09 14.43
C PRO A 451 -7.54 17.57 14.52
N TRP A 452 -8.05 16.93 13.47
CA TRP A 452 -9.40 16.33 13.41
C TRP A 452 -9.40 14.88 12.91
N ALA A 453 -8.24 14.24 12.77
CA ALA A 453 -8.16 12.80 12.59
C ALA A 453 -8.12 12.16 14.00
N PRO A 454 -9.19 11.51 14.50
CA PRO A 454 -8.98 10.48 15.50
C PRO A 454 -8.00 9.48 14.88
N GLY A 455 -6.80 9.43 15.48
CA GLY A 455 -5.58 9.04 14.80
C GLY A 455 -5.61 7.68 14.14
N PHE A 456 -4.98 7.60 12.98
CA PHE A 456 -4.34 6.38 12.53
C PHE A 456 -2.85 6.64 12.38
N VAL A 457 -2.18 6.52 13.52
CA VAL A 457 -0.84 5.98 13.56
C VAL A 457 -1.07 4.56 14.03
N TRP A 458 -0.49 3.54 13.37
CA TRP A 458 -0.42 2.19 13.95
C TRP A 458 0.41 2.29 15.24
N ARG A 459 -0.19 2.76 16.34
CA ARG A 459 0.49 2.84 17.63
C ARG A 459 0.24 1.54 18.36
N LYS A 460 1.34 0.91 18.71
CA LYS A 460 1.42 0.00 19.84
C LYS A 460 0.73 0.68 21.04
N HIS A 461 -0.37 0.11 21.52
CA HIS A 461 -0.84 0.41 22.87
C HIS A 461 0.17 -0.08 23.90
#